data_AF-A0A6P9B198-F1
#
_entry.id   AF-A0A6P9B198-F1
#
_cell.length_a   1.000
_cell.length_b   1.000
_cell.length_c   1.000
_cell.angle_alpha   90.00
_cell.angle_beta   90.00
_cell.angle_gamma   90.00
#
_symmetry.space_group_name_H-M   'P 1'
#
loop_
_entity.id
_entity.type
_entity.pdbx_description
1 polymer ?
#
loop_
_entity_poly.entity_id
_entity_poly.type
_entity_poly.pdbx_seq_one_letter_code
_entity_poly.pdbx_strand_id
1 'polypeptide(L)'
;MSRTYLLLRCPLFFAVSLLLLSPSQGLCDERILTAPHPAQRSSMHDLVSPVPSLFRALLALSNNHPALGWSIVTLPLEEELRQNHVDTGHLLLGPHTDLVLPDPDTAKGPNATAPACQSIYFNDCLSMSRCRAACQSVGAWRYRWFHSACCQCLGPDCQGYGGAHANCSNCRD
;
A
#
# COMPACT_ATOMS: atom_id res chain seq x y z
N MET A 1 3.29 51.37 23.01
CA MET A 1 4.55 52.09 22.70
C MET A 1 5.68 51.07 22.57
N SER A 2 6.44 51.19 21.46
CA SER A 2 7.83 50.77 21.15
C SER A 2 8.32 49.36 21.56
N ARG A 3 8.59 48.43 20.62
CA ARG A 3 9.81 48.27 19.78
C ARG A 3 11.13 48.36 20.58
N THR A 4 12.02 47.36 20.48
CA THR A 4 13.33 47.42 19.77
C THR A 4 14.19 46.14 19.98
N TYR A 5 14.92 45.79 18.92
CA TYR A 5 15.90 44.72 18.68
C TYR A 5 17.20 44.82 19.52
N LEU A 6 17.92 43.68 19.69
CA LEU A 6 19.39 43.61 19.83
C LEU A 6 19.86 42.16 19.54
N LEU A 7 20.26 41.78 18.32
CA LEU A 7 21.58 41.84 17.68
C LEU A 7 22.79 41.35 18.50
N LEU A 8 23.41 40.30 17.93
CA LEU A 8 24.84 39.96 17.81
C LEU A 8 25.66 39.64 19.07
N ARG A 9 26.16 38.40 19.11
CA ARG A 9 27.57 38.11 19.45
C ARG A 9 27.99 36.75 18.87
N CYS A 10 28.64 36.77 17.70
CA CYS A 10 29.47 35.69 17.21
C CYS A 10 30.86 36.27 16.96
N PRO A 11 31.91 35.88 17.70
CA PRO A 11 33.25 36.42 17.48
C PRO A 11 33.96 35.66 16.36
N LEU A 12 34.48 36.42 15.39
CA LEU A 12 35.55 36.00 14.49
C LEU A 12 36.85 35.81 15.30
N PHE A 13 37.71 34.83 14.93
CA PHE A 13 39.10 35.08 14.51
C PHE A 13 39.80 33.78 14.03
N PHE A 14 40.06 33.75 12.72
CA PHE A 14 41.18 33.17 11.93
C PHE A 14 42.18 32.17 12.56
N ALA A 15 42.43 31.03 11.88
CA ALA A 15 43.58 30.82 10.96
C ALA A 15 43.99 29.33 10.76
N VAL A 16 43.99 28.90 9.49
CA VAL A 16 45.04 28.13 8.75
C VAL A 16 45.43 26.69 9.15
N SER A 17 45.07 25.76 8.23
CA SER A 17 45.78 24.57 7.68
C SER A 17 46.36 23.46 8.58
N LEU A 18 45.84 22.23 8.45
CA LEU A 18 46.58 21.04 7.95
C LEU A 18 45.67 19.77 7.86
N LEU A 19 45.62 19.19 6.65
CA LEU A 19 45.60 17.75 6.28
C LEU A 19 44.73 16.70 7.01
N LEU A 20 43.95 15.99 6.16
CA LEU A 20 43.60 14.55 6.16
C LEU A 20 42.68 13.99 7.27
N LEU A 21 41.46 13.58 6.88
CA LEU A 21 40.90 12.21 6.99
C LEU A 21 39.37 12.23 6.73
N SER A 22 38.94 11.40 5.77
CA SER A 22 37.56 11.10 5.31
C SER A 22 36.67 10.52 6.44
N PRO A 23 35.31 10.37 6.33
CA PRO A 23 34.64 9.67 5.21
C PRO A 23 33.19 10.11 4.84
N SER A 24 32.68 9.44 3.79
CA SER A 24 31.28 9.33 3.33
C SER A 24 30.63 10.55 2.68
N GLN A 25 30.84 10.67 1.36
CA GLN A 25 29.87 11.29 0.46
C GLN A 25 28.58 10.46 0.50
N GLY A 26 27.57 10.94 1.22
CA GLY A 26 26.18 10.58 0.95
C GLY A 26 25.70 11.42 -0.24
N LEU A 27 25.54 10.78 -1.40
CA LEU A 27 24.84 11.38 -2.53
C LEU A 27 23.37 11.59 -2.14
N CYS A 28 22.98 12.83 -1.84
CA CYS A 28 21.61 13.27 -2.06
C CYS A 28 21.57 13.86 -3.47
N ASP A 29 21.04 13.10 -4.43
CA ASP A 29 20.82 13.57 -5.80
C ASP A 29 19.74 14.68 -5.79
N GLU A 30 20.11 15.87 -6.28
CA GLU A 30 19.20 16.99 -6.51
C GLU A 30 18.32 16.76 -7.75
N ARG A 31 17.42 15.78 -7.69
CA ARG A 31 16.24 15.72 -8.58
C ARG A 31 15.00 16.16 -7.84
N ILE A 32 14.80 17.47 -7.74
CA ILE A 32 13.48 18.06 -7.49
C ILE A 32 12.88 18.49 -8.84
N LEU A 33 12.09 17.59 -9.43
CA LEU A 33 10.95 17.82 -10.34
C LEU A 33 10.45 16.41 -10.69
N THR A 34 9.73 15.70 -9.83
CA THR A 34 8.37 15.93 -9.35
C THR A 34 8.27 15.02 -8.13
N ALA A 35 8.13 15.56 -6.91
CA ALA A 35 7.91 14.68 -5.77
C ALA A 35 6.60 13.91 -6.03
N PRO A 36 6.61 12.55 -5.96
CA PRO A 36 5.37 11.79 -5.95
C PRO A 36 4.43 12.42 -4.93
N HIS A 37 3.17 12.69 -5.31
CA HIS A 37 2.16 13.18 -4.36
C HIS A 37 2.22 12.30 -3.10
N PRO A 38 2.01 12.83 -1.89
CA PRO A 38 2.05 12.00 -0.67
C PRO A 38 1.10 10.80 -0.75
N ALA A 39 0.00 10.89 -1.52
CA ALA A 39 -0.87 9.77 -1.89
C ALA A 39 -0.19 8.60 -2.65
N GLN A 40 0.98 8.79 -3.24
CA GLN A 40 1.73 7.74 -3.96
C GLN A 40 2.70 6.96 -3.06
N ARG A 41 2.98 7.43 -1.84
CA ARG A 41 3.80 6.70 -0.86
C ARG A 41 2.92 5.92 0.09
N SER A 42 3.29 4.66 0.32
CA SER A 42 2.53 3.75 1.18
C SER A 42 3.43 2.74 1.86
N SER A 43 3.01 2.28 3.03
CA SER A 43 3.61 1.14 3.73
C SER A 43 2.63 -0.03 3.73
N MET A 44 3.10 -1.23 3.36
CA MET A 44 2.30 -2.45 3.36
C MET A 44 2.83 -3.43 4.41
N HIS A 45 1.92 -4.11 5.11
CA HIS A 45 2.29 -5.15 6.08
C HIS A 45 1.26 -6.28 6.11
N ASP A 46 1.75 -7.46 6.47
CA ASP A 46 0.94 -8.65 6.69
C ASP A 46 0.29 -8.62 8.08
N LEU A 47 -0.93 -9.13 8.18
CA LEU A 47 -1.64 -9.24 9.46
C LEU A 47 -1.33 -10.59 10.10
N VAL A 48 -1.07 -10.57 11.42
CA VAL A 48 -0.64 -11.75 12.18
C VAL A 48 -1.72 -12.83 12.28
N SER A 49 -3.01 -12.43 12.27
CA SER A 49 -4.14 -13.34 12.43
C SER A 49 -5.27 -12.95 11.47
N PRO A 50 -5.13 -13.26 10.17
CA PRO A 50 -6.16 -12.98 9.19
C PRO A 50 -7.38 -13.90 9.37
N VAL A 51 -8.58 -13.43 9.04
CA VAL A 51 -9.82 -14.20 9.12
C VAL A 51 -10.55 -14.11 7.77
N PRO A 52 -10.11 -14.87 6.75
CA PRO A 52 -10.63 -14.76 5.37
C PRO A 52 -12.15 -14.90 5.25
N SER A 53 -12.76 -15.76 6.07
CA SER A 53 -14.21 -15.98 6.09
C SER A 53 -14.98 -14.74 6.54
N LEU A 54 -14.50 -14.02 7.57
CA LEU A 54 -15.09 -12.78 8.05
C LEU A 54 -15.00 -11.69 6.98
N PHE A 55 -13.83 -11.53 6.36
CA PHE A 55 -13.63 -10.54 5.31
C PHE A 55 -14.63 -10.74 4.16
N ARG A 56 -14.74 -11.97 3.64
CA ARG A 56 -15.68 -12.31 2.57
C ARG A 56 -17.14 -12.08 2.98
N ALA A 57 -17.50 -12.41 4.22
CA ALA A 57 -18.85 -12.15 4.74
C ALA A 57 -19.16 -10.65 4.80
N LEU A 58 -18.23 -9.82 5.30
CA LEU A 58 -18.41 -8.37 5.38
C LEU A 58 -18.55 -7.73 3.99
N LEU A 59 -17.76 -8.19 3.02
CA LEU A 59 -17.87 -7.73 1.63
C LEU A 59 -19.26 -8.03 1.04
N ALA A 60 -19.76 -9.25 1.25
CA ALA A 60 -21.10 -9.64 0.78
C ALA A 60 -22.22 -8.83 1.45
N LEU A 61 -22.05 -8.45 2.73
CA LEU A 61 -23.01 -7.62 3.46
C LEU A 61 -23.00 -6.15 3.00
N SER A 62 -21.82 -5.59 2.73
CA SER A 62 -21.68 -4.18 2.32
C SER A 62 -22.42 -3.85 1.02
N ASN A 63 -22.54 -4.80 0.09
CA ASN A 63 -23.33 -4.61 -1.14
C ASN A 63 -24.81 -4.31 -0.85
N ASN A 64 -25.32 -4.76 0.31
CA ASN A 64 -26.69 -4.53 0.74
C ASN A 64 -26.82 -3.36 1.73
N HIS A 65 -25.71 -2.85 2.28
CA HIS A 65 -25.70 -1.82 3.32
C HIS A 65 -24.54 -0.83 3.15
N PRO A 66 -24.70 0.24 2.35
CA PRO A 66 -23.63 1.19 2.04
C PRO A 66 -23.22 2.12 3.20
N ALA A 67 -23.83 1.99 4.39
CA ALA A 67 -23.59 2.90 5.51
C ALA A 67 -22.44 2.48 6.45
N LEU A 68 -21.59 1.53 6.06
CA LEU A 68 -20.58 0.96 6.96
C LEU A 68 -19.34 1.85 7.21
N GLY A 69 -19.26 3.03 6.57
CA GLY A 69 -18.13 3.96 6.75
C GLY A 69 -16.86 3.57 5.99
N TRP A 70 -16.97 2.61 5.06
CA TRP A 70 -15.91 2.17 4.17
C TRP A 70 -16.48 1.79 2.80
N SER A 71 -15.61 1.74 1.79
CA SER A 71 -15.94 1.39 0.42
C SER A 71 -15.18 0.14 -0.03
N ILE A 72 -15.74 -0.59 -1.00
CA ILE A 72 -15.14 -1.79 -1.58
C ILE A 72 -14.64 -1.46 -2.98
N VAL A 73 -13.41 -1.87 -3.25
CA VAL A 73 -12.83 -1.86 -4.60
C VAL A 73 -12.51 -3.29 -4.99
N THR A 74 -13.07 -3.72 -6.11
CA THR A 74 -12.83 -5.04 -6.72
C THR A 74 -11.99 -4.86 -7.97
N LEU A 75 -10.81 -5.46 -7.98
CA LEU A 75 -9.86 -5.43 -9.09
C LEU A 75 -9.72 -6.82 -9.68
N PRO A 76 -10.01 -7.01 -10.98
CA PRO A 76 -9.66 -8.24 -11.68
C PRO A 76 -8.16 -8.52 -11.52
N LEU A 77 -7.79 -9.80 -11.47
CA LEU A 77 -6.39 -10.21 -11.25
C LEU A 77 -5.43 -9.52 -12.24
N GLU A 78 -5.81 -9.43 -13.51
CA GLU A 78 -4.88 -8.93 -14.53
C GLU A 78 -4.67 -7.43 -14.43
N GLU A 79 -5.69 -6.70 -13.97
CA GLU A 79 -5.58 -5.27 -13.68
C GLU A 79 -4.75 -5.05 -12.41
N GLU A 80 -4.92 -5.89 -11.39
CA GLU A 80 -4.14 -5.82 -10.16
C GLU A 80 -2.64 -6.06 -10.42
N LEU A 81 -2.30 -7.06 -11.23
CA LEU A 81 -0.92 -7.35 -11.59
C LEU A 81 -0.30 -6.22 -12.42
N ARG A 82 -1.06 -5.65 -13.37
CA ARG A 82 -0.64 -4.47 -14.15
C ARG A 82 -0.37 -3.26 -13.27
N GLN A 83 -1.26 -2.96 -12.34
CA GLN A 83 -1.13 -1.81 -11.42
C GLN A 83 0.06 -1.95 -10.47
N ASN A 84 0.38 -3.19 -10.09
CA ASN A 84 1.43 -3.47 -9.11
C ASN A 84 2.78 -3.81 -9.74
N HIS A 85 2.90 -3.73 -11.08
CA HIS A 85 4.10 -4.10 -11.82
C HIS A 85 4.67 -5.47 -11.40
N VAL A 86 3.78 -6.40 -11.02
CA VAL A 86 4.19 -7.76 -10.63
C VAL A 86 4.50 -8.52 -11.92
N ASP A 87 5.71 -9.06 -12.02
CA ASP A 87 6.11 -9.89 -13.16
C ASP A 87 5.24 -11.16 -13.19
N THR A 88 4.35 -11.24 -14.16
CA THR A 88 3.41 -12.36 -14.35
C THR A 88 4.11 -13.65 -14.78
N GLY A 89 5.40 -13.60 -15.16
CA GLY A 89 6.15 -14.74 -15.69
C GLY A 89 6.30 -15.92 -14.74
N HIS A 90 6.19 -15.68 -13.42
CA HIS A 90 6.30 -16.72 -12.39
C HIS A 90 4.93 -17.19 -11.85
N LEU A 91 3.88 -16.36 -11.90
CA LEU A 91 2.57 -16.68 -11.28
C LEU A 91 1.76 -17.72 -12.07
N LEU A 92 2.11 -17.97 -13.33
CA LEU A 92 1.60 -19.10 -14.12
C LEU A 92 2.32 -20.43 -13.79
N LEU A 93 3.29 -20.40 -12.87
CA LEU A 93 4.10 -21.55 -12.45
C LEU A 93 4.14 -21.63 -10.91
N GLY A 94 2.97 -21.68 -10.26
CA GLY A 94 2.89 -22.04 -8.84
C GLY A 94 3.14 -23.55 -8.64
N PRO A 95 4.14 -23.97 -7.85
CA PRO A 95 4.31 -25.36 -7.46
C PRO A 95 3.34 -25.66 -6.31
N HIS A 96 2.40 -26.59 -6.50
CA HIS A 96 1.69 -27.43 -5.50
C HIS A 96 0.29 -27.82 -6.01
N THR A 97 0.22 -28.51 -7.14
CA THR A 97 -0.81 -29.54 -7.37
C THR A 97 -0.19 -30.63 -8.22
N ASP A 98 -0.03 -31.80 -7.61
CA ASP A 98 0.21 -33.06 -8.30
C ASP A 98 -1.04 -33.36 -9.16
N LEU A 99 -1.05 -32.83 -10.37
CA LEU A 99 -2.05 -33.13 -11.39
C LEU A 99 -1.32 -33.32 -12.71
N VAL A 100 -1.30 -34.59 -13.12
CA VAL A 100 -1.10 -35.09 -14.47
C VAL A 100 -1.41 -34.00 -15.51
N LEU A 101 -0.43 -33.71 -16.38
CA LEU A 101 -0.63 -32.83 -17.54
C LEU A 101 -1.86 -33.30 -18.33
N PRO A 102 -2.88 -32.44 -18.54
CA PRO A 102 -3.92 -32.75 -19.50
C PRO A 102 -3.37 -32.52 -20.91
N ASP A 103 -3.54 -33.56 -21.72
CA ASP A 103 -3.40 -33.58 -23.17
C ASP A 103 -4.12 -32.36 -23.83
N PRO A 104 -3.60 -31.79 -24.93
CA PRO A 104 -4.11 -30.54 -25.53
C PRO A 104 -5.55 -30.57 -26.09
N ASP A 105 -6.30 -31.65 -25.94
CA ASP A 105 -7.59 -31.87 -26.62
C ASP A 105 -8.84 -31.88 -25.71
N THR A 106 -8.86 -31.19 -24.56
CA THR A 106 -10.14 -31.01 -23.82
C THR A 106 -10.32 -29.59 -23.26
N ALA A 107 -10.62 -28.67 -24.17
CA ALA A 107 -11.19 -27.36 -23.87
C ALA A 107 -12.66 -27.48 -23.37
N LYS A 108 -12.88 -27.97 -22.14
CA LYS A 108 -14.12 -27.73 -21.37
C LYS A 108 -14.01 -28.06 -19.86
N GLY A 109 -13.04 -27.47 -19.16
CA GLY A 109 -13.09 -27.33 -17.70
C GLY A 109 -13.93 -26.12 -17.31
N PRO A 110 -14.53 -26.05 -16.10
CA PRO A 110 -15.35 -24.90 -15.71
C PRO A 110 -14.47 -23.66 -15.81
N ASN A 111 -14.94 -22.61 -16.46
CA ASN A 111 -14.23 -21.34 -16.62
C ASN A 111 -13.66 -20.88 -15.26
N ALA A 112 -12.42 -21.26 -14.96
CA ALA A 112 -11.75 -20.94 -13.72
C ALA A 112 -11.18 -19.54 -13.88
N THR A 113 -12.07 -18.55 -13.95
CA THR A 113 -11.69 -17.14 -13.88
C THR A 113 -11.02 -16.95 -12.52
N ALA A 114 -9.77 -16.50 -12.53
CA ALA A 114 -9.04 -16.22 -11.30
C ALA A 114 -9.85 -15.27 -10.40
N PRO A 115 -9.85 -15.48 -9.07
CA PRO A 115 -10.64 -14.66 -8.16
C PRO A 115 -10.17 -13.20 -8.20
N ALA A 116 -11.11 -12.26 -8.27
CA ALA A 116 -10.80 -10.84 -8.24
C ALA A 116 -10.29 -10.43 -6.85
N CYS A 117 -9.26 -9.58 -6.82
CA CYS A 117 -8.79 -8.95 -5.59
C CYS A 117 -9.86 -7.99 -5.06
N GLN A 118 -10.28 -8.18 -3.81
CA GLN A 118 -11.22 -7.29 -3.14
C GLN A 118 -10.50 -6.59 -2.00
N SER A 119 -10.65 -5.27 -1.95
CA SER A 119 -10.05 -4.42 -0.94
C SER A 119 -11.07 -3.46 -0.34
N ILE A 120 -10.88 -3.17 0.95
CA ILE A 120 -11.70 -2.24 1.73
C ILE A 120 -10.91 -0.95 1.92
N TYR A 121 -11.51 0.19 1.61
CA TYR A 121 -10.99 1.51 1.92
C TYR A 121 -11.84 2.18 2.98
N PHE A 122 -11.25 2.52 4.12
CA PHE A 122 -11.96 3.29 5.15
C PHE A 122 -12.15 4.73 4.68
N ASN A 123 -13.35 5.28 4.86
CA ASN A 123 -13.61 6.66 4.44
C ASN A 123 -12.80 7.65 5.29
N ASP A 124 -12.63 7.35 6.58
CA ASP A 124 -11.90 8.18 7.53
C ASP A 124 -10.39 7.93 7.52
N CYS A 125 -9.64 8.98 7.84
CA CYS A 125 -8.18 8.93 7.89
C CYS A 125 -7.70 8.32 9.20
N LEU A 126 -6.87 7.29 9.09
CA LEU A 126 -6.39 6.52 10.22
C LEU A 126 -4.88 6.67 10.36
N SER A 127 -4.38 6.69 11.60
CA SER A 127 -2.96 6.45 11.84
C SER A 127 -2.60 5.02 11.39
N MET A 128 -1.34 4.76 11.08
CA MET A 128 -0.89 3.43 10.66
C MET A 128 -1.29 2.32 11.66
N SER A 129 -1.21 2.60 12.97
CA SER A 129 -1.62 1.67 14.03
C SER A 129 -3.13 1.42 14.05
N ARG A 130 -3.95 2.46 13.85
CA ARG A 130 -5.41 2.34 13.76
C ARG A 130 -5.83 1.62 12.49
N CYS A 131 -5.14 1.88 11.37
CA CYS A 131 -5.36 1.17 10.12
C CYS A 131 -5.13 -0.33 10.29
N ARG A 132 -4.02 -0.72 10.92
CA ARG A 132 -3.75 -2.12 11.27
C ARG A 132 -4.90 -2.75 12.08
N ALA A 133 -5.32 -2.09 13.16
CA ALA A 133 -6.39 -2.61 14.02
C ALA A 133 -7.74 -2.72 13.28
N ALA A 134 -8.08 -1.73 12.45
CA ALA A 134 -9.29 -1.74 11.64
C ALA A 134 -9.28 -2.86 10.60
N CYS A 135 -8.15 -3.08 9.92
CA CYS A 135 -8.01 -4.18 8.97
C CYS A 135 -8.06 -5.56 9.67
N GLN A 136 -7.55 -5.66 10.90
CA GLN A 136 -7.71 -6.87 11.71
C GLN A 136 -9.17 -7.12 12.07
N SER A 137 -9.93 -6.08 12.45
CA SER A 137 -11.33 -6.25 12.84
C SER A 137 -12.25 -6.68 11.70
N VAL A 138 -11.87 -6.40 10.45
CA VAL A 138 -12.59 -6.88 9.26
C VAL A 138 -12.06 -8.21 8.72
N GLY A 139 -11.05 -8.81 9.37
CA GLY A 139 -10.50 -10.11 8.99
C GLY A 139 -9.60 -10.09 7.74
N ALA A 140 -9.04 -8.93 7.38
CA ALA A 140 -8.19 -8.80 6.20
C ALA A 140 -6.91 -9.64 6.29
N TRP A 141 -6.29 -9.92 5.13
CA TRP A 141 -5.03 -10.63 5.01
C TRP A 141 -3.82 -9.69 5.19
N ARG A 142 -3.88 -8.54 4.54
CA ARG A 142 -2.85 -7.49 4.57
C ARG A 142 -3.49 -6.13 4.78
N TYR A 143 -2.68 -5.16 5.21
CA TYR A 143 -3.07 -3.76 5.16
C TYR A 143 -2.02 -2.92 4.47
N ARG A 144 -2.48 -1.89 3.78
CA ARG A 144 -1.67 -0.86 3.16
C ARG A 144 -2.11 0.49 3.72
N TRP A 145 -1.16 1.22 4.27
CA TRP A 145 -1.36 2.55 4.81
C TRP A 145 -0.66 3.56 3.91
N PHE A 146 -1.41 4.49 3.36
CA PHE A 146 -0.89 5.56 2.53
C PHE A 146 -0.44 6.73 3.40
N HIS A 147 0.58 7.47 2.96
CA HIS A 147 1.08 8.65 3.69
C HIS A 147 0.06 9.81 3.70
N SER A 148 -1.01 9.71 2.91
CA SER A 148 -2.23 10.52 3.01
C SER A 148 -3.14 10.16 4.20
N ALA A 149 -2.71 9.22 5.06
CA ALA A 149 -3.49 8.60 6.13
C ALA A 149 -4.71 7.78 5.66
N CYS A 150 -4.81 7.50 4.36
CA CYS A 150 -5.77 6.56 3.81
C CYS A 150 -5.41 5.11 4.20
N CYS A 151 -6.42 4.33 4.59
CA CYS A 151 -6.27 2.94 5.02
C CYS A 151 -6.95 1.98 4.05
N GLN A 152 -6.17 1.03 3.52
CA GLN A 152 -6.64 -0.03 2.66
C GLN A 152 -6.41 -1.40 3.32
N CYS A 153 -7.44 -2.22 3.36
CA CYS A 153 -7.37 -3.60 3.83
C CYS A 153 -7.54 -4.54 2.65
N LEU A 154 -6.63 -5.50 2.50
CA LEU A 154 -6.60 -6.40 1.36
C LEU A 154 -7.14 -7.77 1.74
N GLY A 155 -7.98 -8.32 0.86
CA GLY A 155 -8.48 -9.67 0.95
C GLY A 155 -7.42 -10.73 0.68
N PRO A 156 -7.75 -12.00 0.96
CA PRO A 156 -6.87 -13.14 0.73
C PRO A 156 -6.59 -13.41 -0.76
N ASP A 157 -7.46 -12.92 -1.64
CA ASP A 157 -7.38 -13.17 -3.09
C ASP A 157 -6.48 -12.15 -3.84
N CYS A 158 -5.91 -11.17 -3.13
CA CYS A 158 -5.01 -10.17 -3.70
C CYS A 158 -3.56 -10.67 -3.72
N GLN A 159 -2.92 -10.65 -4.89
CA GLN A 159 -1.55 -11.14 -5.05
C GLN A 159 -0.47 -10.05 -4.85
N GLY A 160 -0.73 -8.82 -5.29
CA GLY A 160 0.12 -7.65 -5.11
C GLY A 160 -0.38 -6.70 -4.03
N TYR A 161 -0.27 -5.39 -4.29
CA TYR A 161 -0.62 -4.32 -3.35
C TYR A 161 -2.07 -3.86 -3.45
N GLY A 162 -2.91 -4.54 -4.25
CA GLY A 162 -4.27 -4.11 -4.55
C GLY A 162 -4.29 -2.84 -5.38
N GLY A 163 -5.25 -1.94 -5.12
CA GLY A 163 -5.38 -0.69 -5.88
C GLY A 163 -4.16 0.21 -5.74
N ALA A 164 -3.67 0.71 -6.88
CA ALA A 164 -2.48 1.57 -6.92
C ALA A 164 -2.62 2.86 -6.08
N HIS A 165 -3.82 3.43 -6.03
CA HIS A 165 -4.10 4.74 -5.45
C HIS A 165 -4.87 4.67 -4.12
N ALA A 166 -4.72 5.72 -3.31
CA ALA A 166 -5.57 5.95 -2.15
C ALA A 166 -6.99 6.29 -2.63
N ASN A 167 -8.01 5.59 -2.11
CA ASN A 167 -9.41 5.76 -2.51
C ASN A 167 -10.33 6.12 -1.32
N CYS A 168 -9.75 6.73 -0.27
CA CYS A 168 -10.48 7.12 0.93
C CYS A 168 -11.16 8.48 0.73
N SER A 169 -12.47 8.58 0.97
CA SER A 169 -13.27 9.77 0.65
C SER A 169 -12.89 11.03 1.44
N ASN A 170 -12.41 10.90 2.69
CA ASN A 170 -12.20 12.04 3.60
C ASN A 170 -10.72 12.43 3.77
N CYS A 171 -9.80 11.81 3.02
CA CYS A 171 -8.37 12.06 3.15
C CYS A 171 -7.85 12.97 2.05
N ARG A 172 -6.85 13.80 2.38
CA ARG A 172 -6.23 14.74 1.43
C ARG A 172 -5.17 14.01 0.59
N ASP A 173 -5.12 14.33 -0.70
CA ASP A 173 -4.13 13.84 -1.68
C ASP A 173 -2.74 14.47 -1.55
#